data_AF-A0A2K9RNB9-F1
#
_entry.id   AF-A0A2K9RNB9-F1
#
_cell.length_a   1.000
_cell.length_b   1.000
_cell.length_c   1.000
_cell.angle_alpha   90.00
_cell.angle_beta   90.00
_cell.angle_gamma   90.00
#
_symmetry.space_group_name_H-M   'P 1'
#
loop_
_entity.id
_entity.type
_entity.pdbx_description
1 polymer ?
#
loop_
_entity_poly.entity_id
_entity_poly.type
_entity_poly.pdbx_seq_one_letter_code
_entity_poly.pdbx_strand_id
1 'polypeptide(L)'
;IQMPKMFTMFSSFSMASLALPGMSGFIAEFIVFFGIITSQKFLLMPKILITFVMAIGMILTPIYSLSMLRQIFYGYKFFNIQNYSFVDSGPRELFLSISLFLPILGIGMYPDFIFSLSVDKVEVILSNSFL
;
A
#
# COMPACT_ATOMS: atom_id res chain seq x y z
N ILE A 1 -6.68 2.50 24.74
CA ILE A 1 -7.44 2.23 23.50
C ILE A 1 -8.57 1.26 23.82
N GLN A 2 -9.81 1.54 23.39
CA GLN A 2 -10.98 0.71 23.72
C GLN A 2 -11.13 -0.54 22.82
N MET A 3 -10.46 -0.59 21.67
CA MET A 3 -10.45 -1.73 20.74
C MET A 3 -9.01 -2.07 20.27
N PRO A 4 -8.23 -2.83 21.06
CA PRO A 4 -6.83 -3.07 20.76
C PRO A 4 -6.61 -3.91 19.48
N LYS A 5 -7.45 -4.92 19.21
CA LYS A 5 -7.25 -5.78 18.03
C LYS A 5 -7.55 -5.05 16.72
N MET A 6 -8.65 -4.29 16.68
CA MET A 6 -8.95 -3.42 15.54
C MET A 6 -7.85 -2.40 15.31
N PHE A 7 -7.32 -1.80 16.37
CA PHE A 7 -6.20 -0.87 16.26
C PHE A 7 -4.95 -1.52 15.63
N THR A 8 -4.58 -2.72 16.06
CA THR A 8 -3.42 -3.43 15.49
C THR A 8 -3.62 -3.80 14.02
N MET A 9 -4.82 -4.26 13.64
CA MET A 9 -5.10 -4.60 12.24
C MET A 9 -5.12 -3.34 11.38
N PHE A 10 -5.85 -2.31 11.81
CA PHE A 10 -5.96 -1.07 11.06
C PHE A 10 -4.61 -0.37 10.88
N SER A 11 -3.77 -0.36 11.92
CA SER A 11 -2.39 0.13 11.78
C SER A 11 -1.59 -0.72 10.80
N SER A 12 -1.61 -2.05 10.91
CA SER A 12 -0.89 -2.91 9.95
C SER A 12 -1.29 -2.69 8.48
N PHE A 13 -2.58 -2.49 8.20
CA PHE A 13 -3.07 -2.18 6.86
C PHE A 13 -2.70 -0.77 6.40
N SER A 14 -2.77 0.21 7.30
CA SER A 14 -2.30 1.55 6.99
C SER A 14 -0.82 1.50 6.62
N MET A 15 0.02 0.80 7.39
CA MET A 15 1.44 0.61 7.08
C MET A 15 1.67 -0.14 5.76
N ALA A 16 0.83 -1.11 5.42
CA ALA A 16 0.87 -1.74 4.10
C ALA A 16 0.58 -0.75 2.96
N SER A 17 -0.39 0.16 3.14
CA SER A 17 -0.73 1.21 2.16
C SER A 17 0.32 2.32 2.04
N LEU A 18 1.21 2.46 3.03
CA LEU A 18 2.33 3.42 3.01
C LEU A 18 3.47 3.03 2.09
N ALA A 19 3.37 1.90 1.39
CA ALA A 19 4.49 1.32 0.67
C ALA A 19 5.70 1.09 1.60
N LEU A 20 5.46 0.53 2.80
CA LEU A 20 6.55 0.15 3.70
C LEU A 20 7.38 -0.99 3.08
N PRO A 21 8.72 -0.95 3.14
CA PRO A 21 9.55 -1.99 2.55
C PRO A 21 9.23 -3.37 3.14
N GLY A 22 9.05 -4.37 2.27
CA GLY A 22 8.60 -5.71 2.64
C GLY A 22 7.09 -5.94 2.53
N MET A 23 6.32 -4.92 2.13
CA MET A 23 4.92 -5.04 1.73
C MET A 23 4.78 -4.98 0.21
N SER A 24 3.75 -5.62 -0.34
CA SER A 24 3.52 -5.67 -1.79
C SER A 24 3.42 -4.29 -2.46
N GLY A 25 2.85 -3.30 -1.76
CA GLY A 25 2.70 -1.93 -2.25
C GLY A 25 4.04 -1.26 -2.57
N PHE A 26 5.09 -1.50 -1.75
CA PHE A 26 6.41 -0.92 -1.99
C PHE A 26 7.05 -1.44 -3.27
N ILE A 27 7.02 -2.76 -3.47
CA ILE A 27 7.60 -3.37 -4.67
C ILE A 27 6.87 -2.89 -5.91
N ALA A 28 5.53 -2.87 -5.90
CA ALA A 28 4.73 -2.41 -7.02
C ALA A 28 5.10 -0.97 -7.43
N GLU A 29 5.14 -0.04 -6.48
CA GLU A 29 5.53 1.34 -6.78
C GLU A 29 6.99 1.43 -7.23
N PHE A 30 7.91 0.73 -6.56
CA PHE A 30 9.34 0.75 -6.90
C PHE A 30 9.61 0.27 -8.34
N ILE A 31 8.95 -0.79 -8.79
CA ILE A 31 9.06 -1.29 -10.16
C ILE A 31 8.56 -0.25 -11.17
N VAL A 32 7.45 0.42 -10.88
CA VAL A 32 6.90 1.47 -11.75
C VAL A 32 7.87 2.65 -11.86
N PHE A 33 8.44 3.09 -10.74
CA PHE A 33 9.47 4.13 -10.73
C PHE A 33 10.69 3.73 -11.54
N PHE A 34 11.20 2.52 -11.34
CA PHE A 34 12.37 2.02 -12.07
C PHE A 34 12.08 1.83 -13.57
N GLY A 35 10.88 1.37 -13.92
CA GLY A 35 10.44 1.22 -15.31
C GLY A 35 10.39 2.54 -16.05
N ILE A 36 9.91 3.61 -15.41
CA ILE A 36 9.90 4.95 -16.01
C ILE A 36 11.33 5.48 -16.18
N ILE A 37 12.22 5.27 -15.20
CA ILE A 37 13.62 5.71 -15.24
C ILE A 37 14.44 4.96 -16.31
N THR A 38 14.19 3.68 -16.52
CA THR A 38 14.92 2.86 -17.50
C THR A 38 14.37 2.97 -18.91
N SER A 39 13.13 3.42 -19.07
CA SER A 39 12.52 3.59 -20.39
C SER A 39 13.30 4.60 -21.26
N GLN A 40 13.65 4.16 -22.47
CA GLN A 40 14.37 4.95 -23.49
C GLN A 40 13.44 5.76 -24.41
N LYS A 41 12.13 5.45 -24.43
CA LYS A 41 11.14 6.07 -25.33
C LYS A 41 10.74 7.50 -24.93
N PHE A 42 10.80 7.84 -23.65
CA PHE A 42 10.38 9.17 -23.18
C PHE A 42 11.50 10.20 -23.32
N LEU A 43 11.16 11.35 -23.92
CA LEU A 43 12.00 12.56 -23.86
C LEU A 43 12.29 12.90 -22.39
N LEU A 44 13.46 13.50 -22.13
CA LEU A 44 13.92 13.82 -20.76
C LEU A 44 12.92 14.69 -19.98
N MET A 45 12.26 15.65 -20.65
CA MET A 45 11.31 16.57 -19.99
C MET A 45 10.03 15.89 -19.45
N PRO A 46 9.24 15.15 -20.25
CA PRO A 46 8.03 14.50 -19.72
C PRO A 46 8.36 13.45 -18.65
N LYS A 47 9.51 12.78 -18.75
CA LYS A 47 9.99 11.82 -17.76
C LYS A 47 10.16 12.45 -16.39
N ILE A 48 10.83 13.60 -16.32
CA ILE A 48 11.03 14.35 -15.08
C ILE A 48 9.69 14.77 -14.47
N LEU A 49 8.77 15.28 -15.28
CA LEU A 49 7.44 15.70 -14.82
C LEU A 49 6.65 14.54 -14.22
N ILE A 50 6.61 13.39 -14.90
CA ILE A 50 5.93 12.18 -14.40
C ILE A 50 6.56 11.70 -13.09
N THR A 51 7.90 11.64 -13.01
CA THR A 51 8.57 11.24 -11.77
C THR A 51 8.31 12.19 -10.61
N PHE A 52 8.18 13.49 -10.88
CA PHE A 52 7.87 14.49 -9.87
C PHE A 52 6.44 14.31 -9.32
N VAL A 53 5.47 14.07 -10.20
CA VAL A 53 4.08 13.79 -9.79
C VAL A 53 3.99 12.49 -8.97
N MET A 54 4.70 11.44 -9.38
CA MET A 54 4.74 10.21 -8.59
C MET A 54 5.37 10.42 -7.21
N ALA A 55 6.46 11.19 -7.12
CA ALA A 55 7.11 11.50 -5.84
C ALA A 55 6.17 12.27 -4.90
N ILE A 56 5.39 13.21 -5.44
CA ILE A 56 4.33 13.89 -4.68
C ILE A 56 3.33 12.87 -4.12
N GLY A 57 2.85 11.94 -4.96
CA GLY A 57 1.95 10.86 -4.52
C GLY A 57 2.52 10.04 -3.35
N MET A 58 3.78 9.62 -3.45
CA MET A 58 4.48 8.88 -2.39
C MET A 58 4.62 9.65 -1.08
N ILE A 59 4.68 10.99 -1.12
CA ILE A 59 4.75 11.82 0.08
C ILE A 59 3.36 12.04 0.67
N LEU A 60 2.33 12.18 -0.17
CA LEU A 60 0.96 12.38 0.30
C LEU A 60 0.39 11.13 0.98
N THR A 61 0.77 9.93 0.53
CA THR A 61 0.29 8.65 1.10
C THR A 61 0.51 8.51 2.62
N PRO A 62 1.70 8.80 3.17
CA PRO A 62 1.89 8.83 4.62
C PRO A 62 1.19 9.96 5.34
N ILE A 63 1.10 11.13 4.72
CA ILE A 63 0.47 12.28 5.38
C ILE A 63 -0.99 11.98 5.69
N TYR A 64 -1.76 11.47 4.71
CA TYR A 64 -3.19 11.23 4.95
C TYR A 64 -3.44 10.01 5.83
N SER A 65 -2.73 8.90 5.62
CA SER A 65 -3.03 7.63 6.29
C SER A 65 -2.62 7.66 7.77
N LEU A 66 -1.45 8.21 8.10
CA LEU A 66 -1.02 8.40 9.49
C LEU A 66 -1.86 9.46 10.21
N SER A 67 -2.25 10.53 9.52
CA SER A 67 -3.15 11.55 10.10
C SER A 67 -4.51 10.96 10.45
N MET A 68 -5.05 10.12 9.57
CA MET A 68 -6.32 9.43 9.80
C MET A 68 -6.24 8.41 10.95
N LEU A 69 -5.18 7.60 11.00
CA LEU A 69 -4.87 6.72 12.14
C LEU A 69 -4.83 7.49 13.47
N ARG A 70 -4.16 8.65 13.47
CA ARG A 70 -4.07 9.52 14.64
C ARG A 70 -5.45 10.06 15.04
N GLN A 71 -6.26 10.54 14.09
CA GLN A 71 -7.57 11.10 14.39
C GLN A 71 -8.55 10.05 14.95
N ILE A 72 -8.50 8.81 14.46
CA ILE A 72 -9.44 7.75 14.86
C ILE A 72 -9.07 7.14 16.23
N PHE A 73 -7.79 6.79 16.45
CA PHE A 73 -7.38 6.00 17.61
C PHE A 73 -6.66 6.81 18.70
N TYR A 74 -5.94 7.87 18.30
CA TYR A 74 -5.17 8.73 19.21
C TYR A 74 -5.86 10.08 19.49
N GLY A 75 -6.96 10.38 18.79
CA GLY A 75 -7.71 11.62 18.93
C GLY A 75 -8.32 11.77 20.33
N TYR A 76 -8.40 13.01 20.80
CA TYR A 76 -9.00 13.34 22.08
C TYR A 76 -10.50 13.03 22.06
N LYS A 77 -10.98 12.21 23.00
CA LYS A 77 -12.41 11.91 23.15
C LYS A 77 -13.18 13.22 23.34
N PHE A 78 -14.16 13.49 22.48
CA PHE A 78 -15.20 14.47 22.79
C PHE A 78 -15.92 14.00 24.07
N PHE A 79 -15.80 14.79 25.13
CA PHE A 79 -16.17 14.48 26.51
C PHE A 79 -17.69 14.29 26.76
N ASN A 80 -18.54 14.13 25.74
CA ASN A 80 -19.98 14.27 25.91
C ASN A 80 -20.88 13.25 25.18
N ILE A 81 -20.34 12.13 24.69
CA ILE A 81 -21.16 11.10 24.04
C ILE A 81 -21.21 9.87 24.96
N GLN A 82 -22.43 9.51 25.34
CA GLN A 82 -22.77 8.39 26.22
C GLN A 82 -21.95 7.14 25.87
N ASN A 83 -21.51 6.45 26.93
CA ASN A 83 -20.69 5.24 26.88
C ASN A 83 -21.38 4.12 26.07
N TYR A 84 -21.26 4.16 24.74
CA TYR A 84 -21.46 2.98 23.93
C TYR A 84 -20.35 1.99 24.27
N SER A 85 -20.74 0.79 24.69
CA SER A 85 -19.84 -0.34 24.85
C SER A 85 -19.27 -0.70 23.48
N PHE A 86 -18.13 -0.12 23.14
CA PHE A 86 -17.37 -0.46 21.95
C PHE A 86 -16.91 -1.91 22.08
N VAL A 87 -17.47 -2.79 21.24
CA VAL A 87 -17.11 -4.20 21.15
C VAL A 87 -15.86 -4.32 20.29
N ASP A 88 -14.82 -4.96 20.81
CA ASP A 88 -13.61 -5.26 20.04
C ASP A 88 -13.91 -6.31 18.96
N SER A 89 -13.07 -6.34 17.92
CA SER A 89 -13.28 -7.22 16.77
C SER A 89 -13.50 -8.68 17.14
N GLY A 90 -14.53 -9.27 16.52
CA GLY A 90 -14.83 -10.69 16.65
C GLY A 90 -13.79 -11.57 15.97
N PRO A 91 -13.70 -12.87 16.32
CA PRO A 91 -12.74 -13.80 15.71
C PRO A 91 -12.90 -13.92 14.18
N ARG A 92 -14.12 -13.72 13.67
CA ARG A 92 -14.43 -13.70 12.23
C ARG A 92 -13.79 -12.52 11.50
N GLU A 93 -13.83 -11.33 12.07
CA GLU A 93 -13.25 -10.12 11.48
C GLU A 93 -11.72 -10.20 11.50
N LEU A 94 -11.17 -10.74 12.58
CA LEU A 94 -9.74 -11.01 12.71
C LEU A 94 -9.23 -12.00 11.66
N PHE A 95 -10.01 -13.05 11.38
CA PHE A 95 -9.64 -14.04 10.36
C PHE A 95 -9.65 -13.44 8.95
N LEU A 96 -10.67 -12.64 8.61
CA LEU A 96 -10.74 -11.97 7.31
C LEU A 96 -9.57 -10.98 7.11
N SER A 97 -9.27 -10.20 8.13
CA SER A 97 -8.12 -9.27 8.09
C SER A 97 -6.80 -10.01 7.93
N ILE A 98 -6.56 -11.08 8.69
CA ILE A 98 -5.30 -11.86 8.54
C ILE A 98 -5.18 -12.49 7.14
N SER A 99 -6.29 -12.99 6.59
CA SER A 99 -6.31 -13.63 5.28
C SER A 99 -5.97 -12.66 4.15
N LEU A 100 -6.33 -11.37 4.30
CA LEU A 100 -5.98 -10.31 3.37
C LEU A 100 -4.54 -9.83 3.58
N PHE A 101 -4.06 -9.84 4.82
CA PHE A 101 -2.71 -9.39 5.17
C PHE A 101 -1.62 -10.37 4.74
N LEU A 102 -1.90 -11.68 4.75
CA LEU A 102 -0.95 -12.72 4.33
C LEU A 102 -0.41 -12.52 2.91
N PRO A 103 -1.26 -12.35 1.86
CA PRO A 103 -0.79 -12.10 0.50
C PRO A 103 0.02 -10.79 0.38
N ILE A 104 -0.36 -9.74 1.11
CA ILE A 104 0.34 -8.45 1.09
C ILE A 104 1.79 -8.61 1.53
N LEU A 105 2.00 -9.36 2.62
CA LEU A 105 3.34 -9.71 3.11
C LEU A 105 4.04 -10.71 2.19
N GLY A 106 3.35 -11.76 1.73
CA GLY A 106 3.94 -12.81 0.91
C GLY A 106 4.51 -12.28 -0.41
N ILE A 107 3.72 -11.46 -1.11
CA ILE A 107 4.15 -10.78 -2.34
C ILE A 107 5.23 -9.74 -2.03
N GLY A 108 5.11 -9.08 -0.87
CA GLY A 108 6.08 -8.11 -0.38
C GLY A 108 7.47 -8.69 -0.08
N MET A 109 7.54 -9.95 0.34
CA MET A 109 8.81 -10.65 0.57
C MET A 109 9.32 -11.40 -0.65
N TYR A 110 8.42 -11.96 -1.46
CA TYR A 110 8.77 -12.76 -2.63
C TYR A 110 7.92 -12.38 -3.86
N PRO A 111 8.32 -11.31 -4.58
CA PRO A 111 7.57 -10.84 -5.75
C PRO A 111 7.70 -11.76 -6.96
N ASP A 112 8.75 -12.58 -7.03
CA ASP A 112 9.01 -13.51 -8.13
C ASP A 112 7.86 -14.51 -8.37
N PHE A 113 7.08 -14.83 -7.32
CA PHE A 113 5.89 -15.66 -7.45
C PHE A 113 4.89 -15.06 -8.46
N ILE A 114 4.68 -13.73 -8.41
CA ILE A 114 3.79 -13.04 -9.36
C ILE A 114 4.48 -12.82 -10.70
N PHE A 115 5.77 -12.50 -10.69
CA PHE A 115 6.50 -12.26 -11.93
C PHE A 115 6.60 -13.50 -12.80
N SER A 116 6.84 -14.67 -12.24
CA SER A 116 6.88 -15.93 -13.00
C SER A 116 5.61 -16.21 -13.78
N LEU A 117 4.45 -15.71 -13.35
CA LEU A 117 3.16 -15.87 -14.02
C LEU A 117 2.91 -14.82 -15.13
N SER A 118 3.62 -13.69 -15.07
CA SER A 118 3.31 -12.50 -15.88
C SER A 118 4.40 -12.15 -16.89
N VAL A 119 5.67 -12.46 -16.62
CA VAL A 119 6.82 -12.05 -17.45
C VAL A 119 6.67 -12.48 -18.89
N ASP A 120 6.36 -13.75 -19.17
CA ASP A 120 6.21 -14.27 -20.53
C ASP A 120 5.16 -13.51 -21.35
N LYS A 121 4.03 -13.18 -20.72
CA LYS A 121 2.93 -12.44 -21.38
C LYS A 121 3.30 -10.98 -21.61
N VAL A 122 3.96 -10.36 -20.63
CA VAL A 122 4.38 -8.96 -20.73
C VAL A 122 5.45 -8.78 -21.79
N GLU A 123 6.39 -9.73 -21.93
CA GLU A 123 7.43 -9.69 -22.96
C GLU A 123 6.84 -9.74 -24.37
N VAL A 124 5.85 -10.60 -24.61
CA VAL A 124 5.12 -10.65 -25.89
C VAL A 124 4.38 -9.34 -26.19
N ILE A 125 3.79 -8.70 -25.17
CA ILE A 125 3.10 -7.41 -25.34
C ILE A 125 4.11 -6.30 -25.65
N LEU A 126 5.26 -6.31 -24.99
CA LEU A 126 6.35 -5.36 -25.25
C LEU A 126 6.91 -5.56 -26.66
N SER A 127 7.18 -6.77 -27.12
CA SER A 127 7.70 -6.98 -28.47
C SER A 127 6.72 -6.51 -29.56
N ASN A 128 5.42 -6.76 -29.38
CA ASN A 128 4.39 -6.34 -30.34
C ASN A 128 4.12 -4.83 -30.36
N SER A 129 4.34 -4.13 -29.26
CA SER A 129 4.12 -2.67 -29.15
C SER A 129 5.39 -1.84 -29.41
N PHE A 130 6.54 -2.50 -29.57
CA PHE A 130 7.84 -1.88 -29.86
C PHE A 130 8.34 -2.15 -31.28
N LEU A 131 7.64 -2.97 -32.07
CA LEU A 131 7.67 -2.95 -33.54
C LEU A 131 6.81 -1.79 -34.08
#